data_AF-A0A7W9PQP7-F1
#
_entry.id   AF-A0A7W9PQP7-F1
#
_cell.length_a   1.000
_cell.length_b   1.000
_cell.length_c   1.000
_cell.angle_alpha   90.00
_cell.angle_beta   90.00
_cell.angle_gamma   90.00
#
_symmetry.space_group_name_H-M   'P 1'
#
loop_
_entity.id
_entity.type
_entity.pdbx_description
1 polymer ?
#
loop_
_entity_poly.entity_id
_entity_poly.type
_entity_poly.pdbx_seq_one_letter_code
_entity_poly.pdbx_strand_id
1 'polypeptide(L)'
;MQPPLVLARALTTLDLLSRGRLDVGIGLGWMREEYEAVGVSWEGRGARLEETLDVLDAVWRPGSVVHTGSLWTIRESTILPKPLQKPRPPVLLGGFTPVALERVGRRADGWLAASMPLEHFRGLWAVASEAAERGRGGTRQDCGGCCV
;
A
#
# COMPACT_ATOMS: atom_id res chain seq x y z
N MET A 1 10.59 5.74 9.90
CA MET A 1 10.21 4.99 8.69
C MET A 1 10.84 3.62 8.75
N GLN A 2 10.08 2.53 8.64
CA GLN A 2 10.59 1.17 8.82
C GLN A 2 10.97 0.55 7.46
N PRO A 3 12.04 -0.27 7.38
CA PRO A 3 12.30 -1.07 6.19
C PRO A 3 11.07 -1.93 5.83
N PRO A 4 10.63 -1.97 4.57
CA PRO A 4 9.33 -2.52 4.21
C PRO A 4 9.22 -4.02 4.46
N LEU A 5 10.33 -4.77 4.37
CA LEU A 5 10.35 -6.19 4.74
C LEU A 5 10.07 -6.41 6.23
N VAL A 6 10.66 -5.59 7.10
CA VAL A 6 10.45 -5.68 8.55
C VAL A 6 9.01 -5.32 8.88
N LEU A 7 8.48 -4.26 8.25
CA LEU A 7 7.10 -3.86 8.36
C LEU A 7 6.14 -4.99 7.91
N ALA A 8 6.38 -5.61 6.76
CA ALA A 8 5.56 -6.71 6.25
C ALA A 8 5.46 -7.86 7.26
N ARG A 9 6.58 -8.26 7.86
CA ARG A 9 6.62 -9.33 8.86
C ARG A 9 5.89 -8.94 10.14
N ALA A 10 6.08 -7.71 10.63
CA ALA A 10 5.38 -7.23 11.82
C ALA A 10 3.86 -7.23 11.62
N LEU A 11 3.39 -6.73 10.47
CA LEU A 11 1.98 -6.74 10.11
C LEU A 11 1.44 -8.16 9.94
N THR A 12 2.19 -9.07 9.32
CA THR A 12 1.79 -10.50 9.25
C THR A 12 1.62 -11.11 10.64
N THR A 13 2.52 -10.83 11.57
CA THR A 13 2.40 -11.31 12.95
C THR A 13 1.14 -10.75 13.61
N LEU A 14 0.86 -9.46 13.44
CA LEU A 14 -0.37 -8.84 13.96
C LEU A 14 -1.63 -9.44 13.34
N ASP A 15 -1.63 -9.70 12.03
CA ASP A 15 -2.73 -10.36 11.33
C ASP A 15 -3.02 -11.75 11.90
N LEU A 16 -1.97 -12.56 12.11
CA LEU A 16 -2.10 -13.90 12.69
C LEU A 16 -2.59 -13.86 14.14
N LEU A 17 -2.00 -13.00 14.99
CA LEU A 17 -2.37 -12.88 16.40
C LEU A 17 -3.77 -12.30 16.58
N SER A 18 -4.17 -11.37 15.71
CA SER A 18 -5.52 -10.80 15.73
C SER A 18 -6.58 -11.73 15.15
N ARG A 19 -6.17 -12.87 14.56
CA ARG A 19 -7.05 -13.80 13.81
C ARG A 19 -7.72 -13.13 12.62
N GLY A 20 -6.97 -12.34 11.87
CA GLY A 20 -7.42 -11.74 10.63
C GLY A 20 -8.33 -10.53 10.83
N ARG A 21 -8.03 -9.70 11.83
CA ARG A 21 -8.76 -8.47 12.13
C ARG A 21 -7.92 -7.22 11.89
N LEU A 22 -6.85 -7.33 11.11
CA LEU A 22 -5.92 -6.24 10.88
C LEU A 22 -6.35 -5.43 9.65
N ASP A 23 -6.60 -4.14 9.87
CA ASP A 23 -6.63 -3.13 8.81
C ASP A 23 -5.36 -2.28 8.88
N VAL A 24 -4.63 -2.18 7.77
CA VAL A 24 -3.33 -1.51 7.70
C VAL A 24 -3.50 -0.08 7.22
N GLY A 25 -3.48 0.89 8.13
CA GLY A 25 -3.44 2.31 7.80
C GLY A 25 -2.01 2.81 7.55
N ILE A 26 -1.74 3.39 6.36
CA ILE A 26 -0.43 3.98 6.03
C ILE A 26 -0.59 5.43 5.58
N GLY A 27 0.19 6.31 6.20
CA GLY A 27 0.31 7.72 5.81
C GLY A 27 1.76 8.09 5.49
N LEU A 28 1.94 9.21 4.78
CA LEU A 28 3.26 9.76 4.43
C LEU A 28 3.90 10.60 5.54
N GLY A 29 3.27 10.72 6.71
CA GLY A 29 3.66 11.71 7.72
C GLY A 29 3.57 13.16 7.19
N TRP A 30 3.48 14.12 8.11
CA TRP A 30 3.36 15.53 7.75
C TRP A 30 4.45 16.40 8.40
N MET A 31 5.19 15.84 9.36
CA MET A 31 6.21 16.52 10.12
C MET A 31 7.59 16.20 9.55
N ARG A 32 8.35 17.21 9.13
CA ARG A 32 9.67 17.04 8.52
C ARG A 32 10.70 16.57 9.53
N GLU A 33 10.56 17.05 10.76
CA GLU A 33 11.41 16.75 11.90
C GLU A 33 11.37 15.27 12.27
N GLU A 34 10.23 14.58 12.07
CA GLU A 34 10.14 13.13 12.26
C GLU A 34 11.02 12.37 11.27
N TYR A 35 11.13 12.88 10.03
CA TYR A 35 11.97 12.29 8.99
C TYR A 35 13.46 12.47 9.31
N GLU A 36 13.83 13.70 9.69
CA GLU A 36 15.19 14.04 10.11
C GLU A 36 15.62 13.23 11.34
N ALA A 37 14.74 13.08 12.33
CA ALA A 37 15.00 12.34 13.57
C ALA A 37 15.31 10.85 13.31
N VAL A 38 14.74 10.25 12.26
CA VAL A 38 15.02 8.85 11.89
C VAL A 38 16.08 8.72 10.78
N GLY A 39 16.74 9.82 10.40
CA GLY A 39 17.79 9.83 9.39
C GLY A 39 17.31 9.51 7.98
N VAL A 40 16.06 9.85 7.65
CA VAL A 40 15.47 9.59 6.34
C VAL A 40 15.16 10.93 5.65
N SER A 41 15.53 11.07 4.37
CA SER A 41 15.23 12.29 3.59
C SER A 41 13.73 12.64 3.62
N TRP A 42 13.41 13.93 3.53
CA TRP A 42 12.03 14.42 3.40
C TRP A 42 11.51 14.35 1.95
N GLU A 43 12.42 14.33 1.00
CA GLU A 43 12.16 14.29 -0.43
C GLU A 43 11.87 12.86 -0.89
N GLY A 44 11.06 12.67 -1.93
CA GLY A 44 10.75 11.33 -2.46
C GLY A 44 9.88 10.46 -1.55
N ARG A 45 9.19 11.04 -0.55
CA ARG A 45 8.27 10.30 0.35
C ARG A 45 7.21 9.50 -0.40
N GLY A 46 6.63 10.10 -1.45
CA GLY A 46 5.64 9.45 -2.30
C GLY A 46 6.20 8.20 -3.00
N ALA A 47 7.39 8.30 -3.61
CA ALA A 47 8.04 7.17 -4.26
C ALA A 47 8.40 6.05 -3.26
N ARG A 48 8.90 6.43 -2.07
CA ARG A 48 9.16 5.47 -0.98
C ARG A 48 7.91 4.73 -0.54
N LEU A 49 6.77 5.40 -0.45
CA LEU A 49 5.50 4.74 -0.14
C LEU A 49 5.09 3.77 -1.25
N GLU A 50 5.15 4.18 -2.51
CA GLU A 50 4.80 3.31 -3.64
C GLU A 50 5.62 2.01 -3.62
N GLU A 51 6.94 2.11 -3.47
CA GLU A 51 7.80 0.93 -3.42
C GLU A 51 7.61 0.12 -2.12
N THR A 52 7.28 0.79 -1.00
CA THR A 52 6.88 0.08 0.22
C THR A 52 5.67 -0.80 -0.03
N LEU A 53 4.65 -0.28 -0.73
CA LEU A 53 3.45 -1.06 -1.07
C LEU A 53 3.79 -2.25 -1.99
N ASP A 54 4.69 -2.06 -2.97
CA ASP A 54 5.16 -3.16 -3.83
C ASP A 54 5.83 -4.28 -3.00
N VAL A 55 6.72 -3.91 -2.08
CA VAL A 55 7.39 -4.88 -1.20
C VAL A 55 6.39 -5.59 -0.28
N LEU A 56 5.44 -4.86 0.33
CA LEU A 56 4.40 -5.47 1.17
C LEU A 56 3.60 -6.51 0.38
N ASP A 57 3.13 -6.14 -0.82
CA ASP A 57 2.39 -7.05 -1.71
C ASP A 57 3.23 -8.27 -2.10
N ALA A 58 4.50 -8.09 -2.47
CA ALA A 58 5.41 -9.19 -2.81
C ALA A 58 5.61 -10.15 -1.63
N VAL A 59 5.81 -9.63 -0.42
CA VAL A 59 6.04 -10.44 0.79
C VAL A 59 4.80 -11.24 1.18
N TRP A 60 3.61 -10.65 1.05
CA TRP A 60 2.34 -11.26 1.47
C TRP A 60 1.78 -12.28 0.47
N ARG A 61 2.16 -12.21 -0.81
CA ARG A 61 1.76 -13.21 -1.81
C ARG A 61 2.28 -14.62 -1.45
N PRO A 62 1.55 -15.68 -1.83
CA PRO A 62 2.05 -17.05 -1.71
C PRO A 62 3.34 -17.27 -2.51
N GLY A 63 4.18 -18.22 -2.09
CA GLY A 63 5.41 -18.59 -2.80
C GLY A 63 6.65 -17.80 -2.40
N SER A 64 7.68 -17.89 -3.26
CA SER A 64 8.94 -17.16 -3.11
C SER A 64 8.73 -15.66 -3.32
N VAL A 65 9.52 -14.86 -2.61
CA VAL A 65 9.49 -13.40 -2.66
C VAL A 65 10.69 -12.91 -3.44
N VAL A 66 10.42 -12.11 -4.46
CA VAL A 66 11.42 -11.40 -5.26
C VAL A 66 10.93 -9.95 -5.43
N HIS A 67 11.82 -8.98 -5.23
CA HIS A 67 11.53 -7.57 -5.50
C HIS A 67 12.80 -6.87 -5.98
N THR A 68 12.68 -5.98 -6.96
CA THR A 68 13.79 -5.15 -7.43
C THR A 68 13.23 -3.77 -7.74
N GLY A 69 13.44 -2.83 -6.83
CA GLY A 69 13.10 -1.42 -7.00
C GLY A 69 14.30 -0.52 -6.77
N SER A 70 14.07 0.80 -6.78
CA SER A 70 15.16 1.78 -6.68
C SER A 70 15.67 1.95 -5.25
N LEU A 71 14.85 1.62 -4.24
CA LEU A 71 15.17 1.77 -2.84
C LEU A 71 15.43 0.43 -2.15
N TRP A 72 14.77 -0.63 -2.59
CA TRP A 72 14.79 -1.94 -1.96
C TRP A 72 14.99 -3.04 -2.99
N THR A 73 15.81 -4.03 -2.64
CA THR A 73 15.99 -5.25 -3.42
C THR A 73 15.87 -6.45 -2.50
N ILE A 74 15.02 -7.39 -2.86
CA ILE A 74 14.85 -8.68 -2.21
C ILE A 74 15.19 -9.73 -3.26
N ARG A 75 16.35 -10.39 -3.07
CA ARG A 75 16.69 -11.59 -3.85
C ARG A 75 15.69 -12.69 -3.53
N GLU A 76 15.54 -13.64 -4.45
CA GLU A 76 14.63 -14.77 -4.27
C GLU A 76 14.80 -15.41 -2.89
N SER A 77 13.75 -15.28 -2.08
CA SER A 77 13.76 -15.65 -0.67
C SER A 77 12.44 -16.30 -0.29
N THR A 78 12.51 -17.29 0.59
CA THR A 78 11.32 -17.81 1.27
C THR A 78 11.07 -16.98 2.52
N ILE A 79 9.98 -16.22 2.55
CA ILE A 79 9.63 -15.36 3.68
C ILE A 79 8.31 -15.86 4.28
N LEU A 80 8.40 -16.35 5.51
CA LEU A 80 7.31 -16.93 6.28
C LEU A 80 7.23 -16.32 7.69
N PRO A 81 6.07 -16.35 8.35
CA PRO A 81 4.77 -16.83 7.84
C PRO A 81 4.14 -15.88 6.81
N LYS A 82 3.05 -16.31 6.15
CA LYS A 82 2.19 -15.47 5.30
C LYS A 82 0.96 -15.00 6.09
N PRO A 83 0.30 -13.88 5.72
CA PRO A 83 -0.93 -13.44 6.37
C PRO A 83 -2.06 -14.48 6.30
N LEU A 84 -2.87 -14.48 7.35
CA LEU A 84 -4.12 -15.21 7.46
C LEU A 84 -5.16 -14.63 6.49
N GLN A 85 -5.34 -13.31 6.47
CA GLN A 85 -6.29 -12.64 5.57
C GLN A 85 -5.91 -12.86 4.10
N LYS A 86 -6.94 -13.03 3.25
CA LYS A 86 -6.80 -13.23 1.80
C LYS A 86 -7.50 -12.09 1.03
N PRO A 87 -6.90 -11.58 -0.07
CA PRO A 87 -5.59 -11.95 -0.62
C PRO A 87 -4.40 -11.50 0.27
N ARG A 88 -4.61 -10.49 1.11
CA ARG A 88 -3.70 -9.95 2.14
C ARG A 88 -4.53 -9.10 3.13
N PRO A 89 -3.97 -8.57 4.23
CA PRO A 89 -4.65 -7.56 5.04
C PRO A 89 -5.04 -6.33 4.20
N PRO A 90 -6.22 -5.72 4.40
CA PRO A 90 -6.62 -4.47 3.76
C PRO A 90 -5.62 -3.35 4.05
N VAL A 91 -5.28 -2.59 3.03
CA VAL A 91 -4.39 -1.43 3.11
C VAL A 91 -5.19 -0.18 2.81
N LEU A 92 -5.26 0.71 3.81
CA LEU A 92 -5.91 2.02 3.72
C LEU A 92 -4.83 3.09 3.66
N LEU A 93 -4.90 3.96 2.67
CA LEU A 93 -3.96 5.08 2.55
C LEU A 93 -4.58 6.37 3.06
N GLY A 94 -3.81 7.13 3.83
CA GLY A 94 -4.17 8.47 4.27
C GLY A 94 -3.66 9.56 3.33
N GLY A 95 -4.31 10.72 3.34
CA GLY A 95 -3.88 11.89 2.58
C GLY A 95 -5.05 12.80 2.20
N PHE A 96 -4.73 14.07 1.97
CA PHE A 96 -5.72 15.14 1.72
C PHE A 96 -5.41 15.99 0.49
N THR A 97 -4.41 15.60 -0.31
CA THR A 97 -4.02 16.31 -1.53
C THR A 97 -4.45 15.51 -2.76
N PRO A 98 -4.78 16.15 -3.89
CA PRO A 98 -5.20 15.43 -5.10
C PRO A 98 -4.25 14.29 -5.51
N VAL A 99 -2.94 14.52 -5.41
CA VAL A 99 -1.90 13.49 -5.68
C VAL A 99 -1.98 12.31 -4.71
N ALA A 100 -2.28 12.56 -3.43
CA ALA A 100 -2.46 11.49 -2.46
C ALA A 100 -3.76 10.70 -2.72
N LEU A 101 -4.85 11.38 -3.08
CA LEU A 101 -6.13 10.76 -3.39
C LEU A 101 -6.06 9.94 -4.69
N GLU A 102 -5.31 10.41 -5.69
CA GLU A 102 -5.04 9.63 -6.89
C GLU A 102 -4.31 8.32 -6.55
N ARG A 103 -3.32 8.36 -5.65
CA ARG A 103 -2.65 7.15 -5.15
C ARG A 103 -3.60 6.23 -4.39
N VAL A 104 -4.47 6.78 -3.54
CA VAL A 104 -5.49 6.00 -2.82
C VAL A 104 -6.32 5.19 -3.81
N GLY A 105 -6.87 5.84 -4.84
CA GLY A 105 -7.69 5.15 -5.85
C GLY A 105 -6.92 4.08 -6.62
N ARG A 106 -5.65 4.32 -6.95
CA ARG A 106 -4.84 3.39 -7.75
C ARG A 106 -4.32 2.18 -6.97
N ARG A 107 -4.02 2.33 -5.67
CA ARG A 107 -3.14 1.40 -4.94
C ARG A 107 -3.71 0.87 -3.62
N ALA A 108 -4.74 1.52 -3.06
CA ALA A 108 -5.28 1.16 -1.75
C ALA A 108 -6.62 0.42 -1.88
N ASP A 109 -6.99 -0.31 -0.83
CA ASP A 109 -8.33 -0.90 -0.71
C ASP A 109 -9.34 0.13 -0.17
N GLY A 110 -8.86 1.25 0.36
CA GLY A 110 -9.71 2.35 0.83
C GLY A 110 -8.94 3.60 1.26
N TRP A 111 -9.71 4.64 1.60
CA TRP A 111 -9.20 5.93 2.05
C TRP A 111 -9.32 6.06 3.57
N LEU A 112 -8.20 6.30 4.25
CA LEU A 112 -8.19 6.65 5.67
C LEU A 112 -8.34 8.17 5.82
N ALA A 113 -9.58 8.65 5.71
CA ALA A 113 -9.92 10.07 5.85
C ALA A 113 -9.88 10.54 7.32
N ALA A 114 -9.83 11.85 7.50
CA ALA A 114 -10.07 12.51 8.79
C ALA A 114 -11.43 13.22 8.78
N SER A 115 -11.85 13.69 9.95
CA SER A 115 -13.05 14.52 10.06
C SER A 115 -12.89 15.82 9.26
N MET A 116 -13.83 16.09 8.36
CA MET A 116 -13.88 17.28 7.53
C MET A 116 -15.32 17.58 7.08
N PRO A 117 -15.62 18.81 6.64
CA PRO A 117 -16.94 19.14 6.10
C PRO A 117 -17.32 18.23 4.92
N LEU A 118 -18.60 17.86 4.82
CA LEU A 118 -19.10 16.89 3.84
C LEU A 118 -18.76 17.28 2.39
N GLU A 119 -18.88 18.55 2.03
CA GLU A 119 -18.56 19.02 0.67
C GLU A 119 -17.08 18.84 0.34
N HIS A 120 -16.20 19.09 1.32
CA HIS A 120 -14.77 18.87 1.14
C HIS A 120 -14.44 17.37 1.01
N PHE A 121 -15.09 16.53 1.83
CA PHE A 121 -14.99 15.08 1.71
C PHE A 121 -15.42 14.59 0.33
N ARG A 122 -16.57 15.04 -0.17
CA ARG A 122 -17.10 14.66 -1.49
C ARG A 122 -16.12 14.99 -2.61
N GLY A 123 -15.53 16.19 -2.59
CA GLY A 123 -14.54 16.59 -3.59
C GLY A 123 -13.31 15.69 -3.60
N LEU A 124 -12.73 15.39 -2.44
CA LEU A 124 -11.57 14.50 -2.34
C LEU A 124 -11.90 13.04 -2.68
N TRP A 125 -13.09 12.58 -2.26
CA TRP A 125 -13.56 11.23 -2.55
C TRP A 125 -13.78 11.01 -4.05
N ALA A 126 -14.26 12.03 -4.78
CA ALA A 126 -14.40 11.96 -6.24
C ALA A 126 -13.05 11.67 -6.91
N VAL A 127 -11.98 12.38 -6.52
CA VAL A 127 -10.62 12.16 -7.06
C VAL A 127 -10.14 10.72 -6.86
N ALA A 128 -10.32 10.17 -5.65
CA ALA A 128 -9.94 8.78 -5.36
C ALA A 128 -10.81 7.76 -6.12
N SER A 129 -12.12 7.99 -6.19
CA SER A 129 -13.06 7.10 -6.87
C SER A 129 -12.78 7.02 -8.37
N GLU A 130 -12.59 8.17 -9.02
CA GLU A 130 -12.24 8.23 -10.44
C GLU A 130 -10.88 7.55 -10.73
N ALA A 131 -9.89 7.74 -9.86
CA ALA A 131 -8.61 7.07 -9.99
C ALA A 131 -8.73 5.54 -9.86
N ALA A 132 -9.60 5.05 -8.97
CA ALA A 132 -9.89 3.63 -8.83
C ALA A 132 -10.62 3.04 -10.04
N GLU A 133 -11.55 3.79 -10.64
CA GLU A 133 -12.24 3.38 -11.86
C GLU A 133 -11.27 3.26 -13.05
N ARG A 134 -10.38 4.24 -13.22
CA ARG A 134 -9.33 4.20 -14.25
C ARG A 134 -8.42 2.97 -14.09
N GLY A 135 -8.09 2.60 -12.84
CA GLY A 135 -7.28 1.41 -12.54
C GLY A 135 -7.98 0.09 -12.89
N ARG A 136 -9.29 -0.01 -12.67
CA ARG A 136 -10.10 -1.21 -12.99
C ARG A 136 -10.41 -1.35 -14.48
N GLY A 137 -10.52 -0.23 -15.20
CA GLY A 137 -10.77 -0.22 -16.65
C GLY A 137 -9.62 -0.78 -17.49
N GLY A 138 -8.39 -0.85 -16.95
CA GLY A 138 -7.21 -1.36 -17.64
C GLY A 138 -7.02 -2.89 -17.59
N THR A 139 -7.86 -3.64 -16.88
CA THR A 139 -7.67 -5.10 -16.67
C THR A 139 -8.55 -5.99 -17.57
N ARG A 140 -9.09 -5.46 -18.68
CA ARG A 140 -9.99 -6.20 -19.60
C ARG A 140 -9.47 -6.26 -21.04
N GLN A 141 -8.28 -6.82 -21.23
CA GLN A 141 -7.62 -7.23 -22.50
C GLN A 141 -6.38 -8.02 -22.06
N ASP A 142 -6.12 -9.31 -22.28
CA ASP A 142 -6.61 -10.39 -23.15
C ASP A 142 -6.52 -11.70 -22.33
N CYS A 143 -7.64 -12.38 -22.10
CA CYS A 143 -7.64 -13.81 -21.83
C CYS A 143 -8.39 -14.51 -22.96
N GLY A 144 -7.95 -14.24 -24.20
CA GLY A 144 -8.36 -14.95 -25.40
C GLY A 144 -7.27 -15.93 -25.81
N GLY A 145 -7.42 -17.19 -25.44
CA GLY A 145 -6.72 -18.30 -26.10
C GLY A 145 -5.54 -18.90 -25.34
N CYS A 146 -5.83 -19.81 -24.40
CA CYS A 146 -5.13 -21.10 -24.36
C CYS A 146 -5.88 -22.05 -23.40
N CYS A 147 -6.91 -22.71 -23.93
CA CYS A 147 -7.41 -23.96 -23.41
C CYS A 147 -7.41 -24.93 -24.59
N VAL A 148 -6.30 -25.65 -24.74
CA VAL A 148 -6.21 -26.95 -25.41
C VAL A 148 -5.21 -27.79 -24.64
#